data_AF-K1U7T5-F1
#
_entry.id   AF-K1U7T5-F1
#
_cell.length_a   1.000
_cell.length_b   1.000
_cell.length_c   1.000
_cell.angle_alpha   90.00
_cell.angle_beta   90.00
_cell.angle_gamma   90.00
#
_symmetry.space_group_name_H-M   'P 1'
#
loop_
_entity.id
_entity.type
_entity.pdbx_description
1 polymer ?
#
loop_
_entity_poly.entity_id
_entity_poly.type
_entity_poly.pdbx_seq_one_letter_code
_entity_poly.pdbx_strand_id
1 'polypeptide(L)'
;RYPVLQVMSRFGIALGFGDKTIAEVCGENRVDTATFLAVVNLVLDFGGDADAGVSVRALTDYLHNSHGYFLDFRLPAIRRKLIEAVDCSLSDVSFAIMRFFDEYVAEVQRHMTYEEQTVFPYVESLLSGEKNAAYSIDIFRRQHDQVEAKLRELKNIIIKYYPSGGTNELNGVLFDIFTCEQ
;
A
#
# COMPACT_ATOMS: atom_id res chain seq x y z
N ARG A 1 14.74 -10.63 -3.38
CA ARG A 1 13.32 -10.25 -3.21
C ARG A 1 12.80 -9.78 -4.57
N TYR A 2 11.51 -9.96 -4.88
CA TYR A 2 10.91 -9.53 -6.17
C TYR A 2 9.94 -8.34 -6.03
N PRO A 3 10.23 -7.30 -5.23
CA PRO A 3 9.26 -6.23 -4.99
C PRO A 3 9.04 -5.37 -6.25
N VAL A 4 9.99 -5.41 -7.19
CA VAL A 4 9.87 -4.80 -8.52
C VAL A 4 8.63 -5.28 -9.26
N LEU A 5 8.19 -6.54 -9.09
CA LEU A 5 6.97 -7.04 -9.73
C LEU A 5 5.72 -6.29 -9.24
N GLN A 6 5.67 -5.95 -7.94
CA GLN A 6 4.57 -5.17 -7.39
C GLN A 6 4.62 -3.72 -7.87
N VAL A 7 5.83 -3.14 -7.91
CA VAL A 7 6.05 -1.79 -8.45
C VAL A 7 5.58 -1.71 -9.91
N MET A 8 5.98 -2.67 -10.76
CA MET A 8 5.55 -2.76 -12.15
C MET A 8 4.03 -2.82 -12.28
N SER A 9 3.37 -3.69 -11.51
CA SER A 9 1.91 -3.81 -11.53
C SER A 9 1.21 -2.49 -11.15
N ARG A 10 1.74 -1.75 -10.17
CA ARG A 10 1.19 -0.45 -9.73
C ARG A 10 1.44 0.68 -10.73
N PHE A 11 2.47 0.56 -11.57
CA PHE A 11 2.66 1.43 -12.74
C PHE A 11 1.86 0.97 -13.98
N GLY A 12 1.05 -0.10 -13.88
CA GLY A 12 0.29 -0.62 -15.02
C GLY A 12 1.15 -1.41 -16.03
N ILE A 13 2.36 -1.79 -15.68
CA ILE A 13 3.28 -2.54 -16.54
C ILE A 13 3.03 -4.04 -16.37
N ALA A 14 2.55 -4.69 -17.43
CA ALA A 14 2.35 -6.14 -17.46
C ALA A 14 3.67 -6.91 -17.60
N LEU A 15 3.66 -8.17 -17.16
CA LEU A 15 4.77 -9.10 -17.41
C LEU A 15 4.85 -9.49 -18.90
N GLY A 16 6.02 -9.98 -19.32
CA GLY A 16 6.26 -10.39 -20.72
C GLY A 16 6.97 -9.34 -21.57
N PHE A 17 7.82 -8.51 -20.96
CA PHE A 17 8.59 -7.47 -21.64
C PHE A 17 9.82 -7.98 -22.43
N GLY A 18 10.18 -9.27 -22.30
CA GLY A 18 11.29 -9.87 -23.05
C GLY A 18 12.65 -9.22 -22.72
N ASP A 19 13.45 -8.94 -23.75
CA ASP A 19 14.78 -8.33 -23.62
C ASP A 19 14.75 -6.79 -23.68
N LYS A 20 13.57 -6.18 -23.54
CA LYS A 20 13.43 -4.72 -23.56
C LYS A 20 14.09 -4.08 -22.34
N THR A 21 14.68 -2.92 -22.57
CA THR A 21 15.22 -2.05 -21.52
C THR A 21 14.10 -1.42 -20.69
N ILE A 22 14.43 -0.95 -19.49
CA ILE A 22 13.46 -0.26 -18.60
C ILE A 22 12.84 0.96 -19.31
N ALA A 23 13.65 1.72 -20.06
CA ALA A 23 13.18 2.90 -20.79
C ALA A 23 12.17 2.55 -21.89
N GLU A 24 12.41 1.46 -22.64
CA GLU A 24 11.46 0.98 -23.66
C GLU A 24 10.15 0.53 -23.03
N VAL A 25 10.21 -0.26 -21.95
CA VAL A 25 9.02 -0.73 -21.23
C VAL A 25 8.23 0.44 -20.64
N CYS A 26 8.89 1.39 -19.99
CA CYS A 26 8.22 2.57 -19.44
C CYS A 26 7.59 3.42 -20.56
N GLY A 27 8.31 3.63 -21.66
CA GLY A 27 7.81 4.37 -22.82
C GLY A 27 6.56 3.76 -23.44
N GLU A 28 6.53 2.43 -23.63
CA GLU A 28 5.37 1.72 -24.16
C GLU A 28 4.14 1.80 -23.25
N ASN A 29 4.36 1.83 -21.93
CA ASN A 29 3.29 1.88 -20.93
C ASN A 29 2.94 3.31 -20.48
N ARG A 30 3.55 4.34 -21.09
CA ARG A 30 3.38 5.76 -20.74
C ARG A 30 3.73 6.07 -19.28
N VAL A 31 4.74 5.38 -18.75
CA VAL A 31 5.27 5.56 -17.41
C VAL A 31 6.50 6.45 -17.48
N ASP A 32 6.61 7.42 -16.57
CA ASP A 32 7.83 8.21 -16.43
C ASP A 32 8.98 7.32 -15.91
N THR A 33 10.05 7.22 -16.69
CA THR A 33 11.17 6.30 -16.37
C THR A 33 11.91 6.73 -15.11
N ALA A 34 12.04 8.04 -14.86
CA ALA A 34 12.73 8.55 -13.68
C ALA A 34 11.94 8.25 -12.41
N THR A 35 10.62 8.48 -12.43
CA THR A 35 9.70 8.10 -11.35
C THR A 35 9.71 6.59 -11.11
N PHE A 36 9.66 5.76 -12.16
CA PHE A 36 9.71 4.30 -12.02
C PHE A 36 11.00 3.86 -11.29
N LEU A 37 12.15 4.35 -11.74
CA LEU A 37 13.44 4.03 -11.12
C LEU A 37 13.54 4.53 -9.68
N ALA A 38 13.03 5.74 -9.40
CA ALA A 38 13.01 6.28 -8.05
C ALA A 38 12.21 5.38 -7.09
N VAL A 39 11.02 4.94 -7.49
CA VAL A 39 10.19 4.03 -6.68
C VAL A 39 10.85 2.66 -6.54
N VAL A 40 11.43 2.10 -7.60
CA VAL A 40 12.16 0.83 -7.53
C VAL A 40 13.33 0.93 -6.55
N ASN A 41 14.12 1.99 -6.61
CA ASN A 41 15.27 2.19 -5.74
C ASN A 41 14.86 2.39 -4.27
N LEU A 42 13.75 3.10 -4.03
CA LEU A 42 13.18 3.27 -2.70
C LEU A 42 12.77 1.92 -2.10
N VAL A 43 12.00 1.13 -2.86
CA VAL A 43 11.47 -0.16 -2.39
C VAL A 43 12.58 -1.21 -2.21
N LEU A 44 13.66 -1.12 -2.97
CA LEU A 44 14.82 -2.00 -2.84
C LEU A 44 15.83 -1.53 -1.78
N ASP A 45 15.56 -0.41 -1.10
CA ASP A 45 16.42 0.21 -0.09
C ASP A 45 17.85 0.43 -0.61
N PHE A 46 17.99 0.74 -1.90
CA PHE A 46 19.30 0.88 -2.54
C PHE A 46 19.98 2.21 -2.24
N GLY A 47 19.31 3.14 -1.58
CA GLY A 47 19.81 4.50 -1.31
C GLY A 47 20.00 5.28 -2.62
N GLY A 48 19.26 6.36 -2.80
CA GLY A 48 19.39 7.23 -3.96
C GLY A 48 18.70 8.56 -3.73
N ASP A 49 19.09 9.59 -4.49
CA ASP A 49 18.39 10.88 -4.46
C ASP A 49 16.96 10.68 -4.99
N ALA A 50 15.99 10.73 -4.08
CA ALA A 50 14.56 10.67 -4.39
C ALA A 50 14.08 11.86 -5.26
N ASP A 51 14.94 12.86 -5.45
CA ASP A 51 14.59 14.16 -6.05
C ASP A 51 15.07 14.33 -7.51
N ALA A 52 15.69 13.30 -8.10
CA ALA A 52 16.26 13.37 -9.45
C ALA A 52 15.20 13.27 -10.57
N GLY A 53 14.30 14.25 -10.66
CA GLY A 53 13.39 14.42 -11.80
C GLY A 53 12.11 13.58 -11.74
N VAL A 54 11.64 13.23 -10.53
CA VAL A 54 10.37 12.52 -10.34
C VAL A 54 9.21 13.36 -10.87
N SER A 55 8.42 12.79 -11.78
CA SER A 55 7.12 13.31 -12.17
C SER A 55 6.10 13.08 -11.06
N VAL A 56 5.60 14.18 -10.48
CA VAL A 56 4.54 14.17 -9.45
C VAL A 56 3.29 13.46 -9.97
N ARG A 57 2.91 13.71 -11.23
CA ARG A 57 1.76 13.04 -11.87
C ARG A 57 1.94 11.53 -11.94
N ALA A 58 3.11 11.07 -12.39
CA ALA A 58 3.37 9.64 -12.47
C ALA A 58 3.40 8.98 -11.07
N LEU A 59 3.80 9.73 -10.04
CA LEU A 59 3.77 9.27 -8.66
C LEU A 59 2.33 9.19 -8.12
N THR A 60 1.48 10.17 -8.38
CA THR A 60 0.07 10.12 -7.98
C THR A 60 -0.68 9.00 -8.71
N ASP A 61 -0.40 8.77 -10.00
CA ASP A 61 -0.97 7.64 -10.75
C ASP A 61 -0.54 6.30 -10.13
N TYR A 62 0.72 6.17 -9.73
CA TYR A 62 1.22 4.99 -9.02
C TYR A 62 0.51 4.77 -7.68
N LEU A 63 0.30 5.81 -6.88
CA LEU A 63 -0.39 5.74 -5.59
C LEU A 63 -1.87 5.35 -5.78
N HIS A 64 -2.56 5.99 -6.73
CA HIS A 64 -3.93 5.66 -7.12
C HIS A 64 -4.09 4.17 -7.47
N ASN A 65 -3.23 3.66 -8.36
CA ASN A 65 -3.25 2.24 -8.72
C ASN A 65 -2.91 1.32 -7.55
N SER A 66 -2.07 1.79 -6.61
CA SER A 66 -1.75 1.06 -5.38
C SER A 66 -2.98 0.93 -4.47
N HIS A 67 -3.87 1.94 -4.43
CA HIS A 67 -5.12 1.86 -3.68
C HIS A 67 -5.98 0.69 -4.14
N GLY A 68 -6.20 0.55 -5.45
CA GLY A 68 -6.92 -0.58 -6.03
C GLY A 68 -6.28 -1.93 -5.68
N TYR A 69 -4.94 -2.03 -5.79
CA TYR A 69 -4.23 -3.24 -5.39
C TYR A 69 -4.48 -3.63 -3.92
N PHE A 70 -4.45 -2.68 -3.00
CA PHE A 70 -4.65 -2.98 -1.59
C PHE A 70 -6.11 -3.28 -1.25
N LEU A 71 -7.04 -2.43 -1.69
CA LEU A 71 -8.46 -2.51 -1.34
C LEU A 71 -9.16 -3.69 -2.03
N ASP A 72 -8.87 -3.93 -3.31
CA ASP A 72 -9.63 -4.92 -4.09
C ASP A 72 -8.96 -6.30 -4.12
N PHE A 73 -7.66 -6.38 -3.86
CA PHE A 73 -6.91 -7.63 -3.95
C PHE A 73 -6.21 -8.04 -2.65
N ARG A 74 -5.30 -7.22 -2.12
CA ARG A 74 -4.42 -7.63 -1.02
C ARG A 74 -5.17 -7.83 0.29
N LEU A 75 -5.92 -6.82 0.75
CA LEU A 75 -6.64 -6.89 2.03
C LEU A 75 -7.75 -7.96 2.00
N PRO A 76 -8.55 -8.11 0.92
CA PRO A 76 -9.48 -9.23 0.80
C PRO A 76 -8.82 -10.60 0.84
N ALA A 77 -7.63 -10.75 0.24
CA ALA A 77 -6.88 -12.01 0.28
C ALA A 77 -6.38 -12.34 1.69
N ILE A 78 -5.86 -11.35 2.42
CA ILE A 78 -5.45 -11.51 3.82
C ILE A 78 -6.64 -11.89 4.68
N ARG A 79 -7.79 -11.22 4.49
CA ARG A 79 -9.02 -11.53 5.22
C ARG A 79 -9.47 -12.97 5.05
N ARG A 80 -9.43 -13.51 3.82
CA ARG A 80 -9.78 -14.91 3.55
C ARG A 80 -8.85 -15.87 4.28
N LYS A 81 -7.54 -15.66 4.17
CA LYS A 81 -6.54 -16.48 4.89
C LYS A 81 -6.71 -16.36 6.41
N LEU A 82 -7.04 -15.17 6.92
CA LEU A 82 -7.28 -14.97 8.33
C LEU A 82 -8.47 -15.82 8.78
N ILE A 83 -9.59 -15.80 8.06
CA ILE A 83 -10.76 -16.67 8.33
C ILE A 83 -10.40 -18.15 8.32
N GLU A 84 -9.57 -18.60 7.39
CA GLU A 84 -9.10 -19.99 7.33
C GLU A 84 -8.20 -20.36 8.51
N ALA A 85 -7.42 -19.40 9.02
CA ALA A 85 -6.42 -19.59 10.05
C ALA A 85 -6.96 -19.44 11.49
N VAL A 86 -8.02 -18.65 11.71
CA VAL A 86 -8.75 -18.64 12.98
C VAL A 86 -9.86 -19.69 12.93
N ASP A 87 -9.73 -20.74 13.76
CA ASP A 87 -10.79 -21.71 13.96
C ASP A 87 -12.01 -21.02 14.60
N CYS A 88 -13.08 -20.84 13.81
CA CYS A 88 -14.35 -20.25 14.24
C CYS A 88 -15.03 -21.00 15.40
N SER A 89 -14.56 -22.19 15.77
CA SER A 89 -15.09 -22.96 16.90
C SER A 89 -14.49 -22.57 18.27
N LEU A 90 -13.45 -21.73 18.31
CA LEU A 90 -12.68 -21.46 19.54
C LEU A 90 -12.39 -19.95 19.78
N SER A 91 -13.08 -19.41 20.79
CA SER A 91 -12.74 -18.24 21.63
C SER A 91 -13.05 -16.82 21.13
N ASP A 92 -13.43 -15.95 22.08
CA ASP A 92 -13.63 -14.50 21.94
C ASP A 92 -12.43 -13.78 21.29
N VAL A 93 -11.23 -14.38 21.36
CA VAL A 93 -9.99 -13.86 20.78
C VAL A 93 -10.04 -13.88 19.25
N SER A 94 -10.55 -14.96 18.65
CA SER A 94 -10.67 -15.08 17.18
C SER A 94 -11.59 -14.00 16.62
N PHE A 95 -12.71 -13.75 17.31
CA PHE A 95 -13.64 -12.67 16.96
C PHE A 95 -12.99 -11.29 17.12
N ALA A 96 -12.24 -11.07 18.20
CA ALA A 96 -11.52 -9.82 18.41
C ALA A 96 -10.51 -9.56 17.29
N ILE A 97 -9.69 -10.54 16.92
CA ILE A 97 -8.69 -10.40 15.83
C ILE A 97 -9.38 -10.04 14.50
N MET A 98 -10.46 -10.73 14.15
CA MET A 98 -11.24 -10.42 12.93
C MET A 98 -11.79 -9.00 12.97
N ARG A 99 -12.34 -8.57 14.11
CA ARG A 99 -12.87 -7.21 14.27
C ARG A 99 -11.77 -6.15 14.12
N PHE A 100 -10.61 -6.35 14.75
CA PHE A 100 -9.48 -5.44 14.63
C PHE A 100 -8.93 -5.38 13.19
N PHE A 101 -8.92 -6.50 12.48
CA PHE A 101 -8.54 -6.51 11.06
C PHE A 101 -9.54 -5.70 10.22
N ASP A 102 -10.84 -5.90 10.42
CA ASP A 102 -11.89 -5.16 9.69
C ASP A 102 -11.86 -3.65 10.03
N GLU A 103 -11.58 -3.28 11.29
CA GLU A 103 -11.35 -1.89 11.70
C GLU A 103 -10.13 -1.28 11.01
N TYR A 104 -9.03 -2.02 10.89
CA TYR A 104 -7.83 -1.58 10.15
C TYR A 104 -8.14 -1.37 8.66
N VAL A 105 -8.85 -2.29 8.01
CA VAL A 105 -9.24 -2.14 6.59
C VAL A 105 -10.13 -0.91 6.39
N ALA A 106 -11.08 -0.67 7.30
CA ALA A 106 -11.93 0.52 7.24
C ALA A 106 -11.14 1.83 7.40
N GLU A 107 -10.08 1.84 8.21
CA GLU A 107 -9.17 2.98 8.35
C GLU A 107 -8.41 3.24 7.05
N VAL A 108 -7.80 2.20 6.47
CA VAL A 108 -7.09 2.27 5.19
C VAL A 108 -8.02 2.79 4.09
N GLN A 109 -9.24 2.27 4.02
CA GLN A 109 -10.22 2.71 3.02
C GLN A 109 -10.58 4.19 3.19
N ARG A 110 -10.80 4.68 4.42
CA ARG A 110 -11.07 6.10 4.67
C ARG A 110 -9.89 6.98 4.29
N HIS A 111 -8.67 6.54 4.62
CA HIS A 111 -7.45 7.25 4.29
C HIS A 111 -7.26 7.39 2.77
N MET A 112 -7.32 6.28 2.04
CA MET A 112 -7.19 6.28 0.58
C MET A 112 -8.33 7.06 -0.08
N THR A 113 -9.58 6.94 0.42
CA THR A 113 -10.71 7.76 -0.07
C THR A 113 -10.45 9.25 0.09
N TYR A 114 -9.86 9.67 1.21
CA TYR A 114 -9.51 11.06 1.43
C TYR A 114 -8.43 11.53 0.45
N GLU A 115 -7.43 10.71 0.18
CA GLU A 115 -6.42 11.01 -0.84
C GLU A 115 -7.05 11.22 -2.22
N GLU A 116 -7.88 10.27 -2.67
CA GLU A 116 -8.57 10.31 -3.96
C GLU A 116 -9.48 11.55 -4.12
N GLN A 117 -10.21 11.92 -3.06
CA GLN A 117 -11.22 12.97 -3.13
C GLN A 117 -10.68 14.36 -2.79
N THR A 118 -9.53 14.45 -2.11
CA THR A 118 -9.00 15.72 -1.59
C THR A 118 -7.55 15.95 -2.00
N VAL A 119 -6.66 14.99 -1.70
CA VAL A 119 -5.22 15.19 -1.88
C VAL A 119 -4.83 15.19 -3.36
N PHE A 120 -5.24 14.17 -4.12
CA PHE A 120 -4.90 14.09 -5.55
C PHE A 120 -5.53 15.23 -6.35
N PRO A 121 -6.81 15.63 -6.14
CA PRO A 121 -7.36 16.82 -6.77
C PRO A 121 -6.59 18.10 -6.43
N TYR A 122 -6.11 18.24 -5.19
CA TYR A 122 -5.27 19.36 -4.80
C TYR A 122 -3.89 19.33 -5.50
N VAL A 123 -3.26 18.16 -5.62
CA VAL A 123 -2.00 18.02 -6.37
C VAL A 123 -2.21 18.38 -7.84
N GLU A 124 -3.31 17.93 -8.44
CA GLU A 124 -3.66 18.28 -9.83
C GLU A 124 -3.88 19.79 -10.00
N SER A 125 -4.52 20.47 -9.04
CA SER A 125 -4.67 21.93 -9.09
C SER A 125 -3.31 22.64 -8.99
N LEU A 126 -2.40 22.16 -8.16
CA LEU A 126 -1.04 22.71 -8.10
C LEU A 126 -0.28 22.52 -9.41
N LEU A 127 -0.44 21.37 -10.07
CA LEU A 127 0.14 21.08 -11.39
C LEU A 127 -0.44 21.96 -12.50
N SER A 128 -1.70 22.41 -12.38
CA SER A 128 -2.30 23.39 -13.29
C SER A 128 -1.95 24.85 -12.95
N GLY A 129 -1.19 25.09 -11.88
CA GLY A 129 -0.81 26.42 -11.40
C GLY A 129 -1.86 27.08 -10.50
N GLU A 130 -2.91 26.34 -10.11
CA GLU A 130 -3.99 26.81 -9.23
C GLU A 130 -3.72 26.44 -7.78
N LYS A 131 -3.34 27.45 -6.97
CA LYS A 131 -3.12 27.27 -5.54
C LYS A 131 -4.40 27.56 -4.75
N ASN A 132 -5.00 26.52 -4.18
CA ASN A 132 -6.06 26.67 -3.19
C ASN A 132 -5.48 27.12 -1.84
N ALA A 133 -5.93 28.27 -1.31
CA ALA A 133 -5.48 28.78 -0.01
C ALA A 133 -6.13 28.08 1.19
N ALA A 134 -7.25 27.38 1.01
CA ALA A 134 -7.98 26.69 2.06
C ALA A 134 -7.41 25.32 2.43
N TYR A 135 -6.50 24.78 1.60
CA TYR A 135 -5.90 23.47 1.79
C TYR A 135 -4.38 23.50 1.58
N SER A 136 -3.65 22.68 2.33
CA SER A 136 -2.24 22.45 2.13
C SER A 136 -1.87 21.00 2.42
N ILE A 137 -0.82 20.51 1.76
CA ILE A 137 -0.34 19.14 1.96
C ILE A 137 0.12 18.88 3.41
N ASP A 138 0.47 19.93 4.16
CA ASP A 138 0.77 19.84 5.60
C ASP A 138 -0.42 19.32 6.43
N ILE A 139 -1.66 19.58 5.99
CA ILE A 139 -2.86 19.08 6.65
C ILE A 139 -2.89 17.56 6.55
N PHE A 140 -2.68 17.02 5.34
CA PHE A 140 -2.60 15.58 5.10
C PHE A 140 -1.46 14.93 5.87
N ARG A 141 -0.26 15.52 5.84
CA ARG A 141 0.93 14.99 6.55
C ARG A 141 0.66 14.71 8.02
N ARG A 142 -0.12 15.55 8.71
CA ARG A 142 -0.45 15.37 10.14
C ARG A 142 -1.46 14.25 10.41
N GLN A 143 -2.23 13.86 9.41
CA GLN A 143 -3.30 12.85 9.53
C GLN A 143 -2.83 11.45 9.11
N HIS A 144 -1.77 11.37 8.28
CA HIS A 144 -1.25 10.13 7.71
C HIS A 144 -0.77 9.10 8.78
N ASP A 145 -0.20 9.57 9.90
CA ASP A 145 0.34 8.70 10.97
C ASP A 145 -0.68 7.75 11.64
N GLN A 146 -1.99 7.97 11.44
CA GLN A 146 -3.05 7.19 12.08
C GLN A 146 -3.15 5.76 11.52
N VAL A 147 -2.90 5.55 10.23
CA VAL A 147 -2.99 4.22 9.59
C VAL A 147 -1.89 3.29 10.09
N GLU A 148 -0.66 3.80 10.19
CA GLU A 148 0.50 3.05 10.69
C GLU A 148 0.31 2.60 12.15
N ALA A 149 -0.26 3.48 12.98
CA ALA A 149 -0.56 3.17 14.37
C ALA A 149 -1.55 1.99 14.48
N LYS A 150 -2.58 1.95 13.62
CA LYS A 150 -3.57 0.86 13.59
C LYS A 150 -3.00 -0.47 13.12
N LEU A 151 -2.12 -0.46 12.12
CA LEU A 151 -1.43 -1.66 11.67
C LEU A 151 -0.54 -2.25 12.78
N ARG A 152 0.21 -1.39 13.49
CA ARG A 152 1.03 -1.79 14.63
C ARG A 152 0.18 -2.34 15.78
N GLU A 153 -0.98 -1.74 16.05
CA GLU A 153 -1.93 -2.24 17.05
C GLU A 153 -2.42 -3.65 16.68
N LEU A 154 -2.87 -3.85 15.44
CA LEU A 154 -3.29 -5.16 14.92
C LEU A 154 -2.20 -6.23 15.09
N LYS A 155 -0.97 -5.91 14.70
CA LYS A 155 0.19 -6.81 14.87
C LYS A 155 0.41 -7.20 16.32
N ASN A 156 0.41 -6.22 17.22
CA ASN A 156 0.60 -6.46 18.65
C ASN A 156 -0.50 -7.34 19.24
N ILE A 157 -1.74 -7.16 18.80
CA ILE A 157 -2.87 -7.97 19.26
C ILE A 157 -2.72 -9.42 18.80
N ILE A 158 -2.42 -9.64 17.52
CA ILE A 158 -2.23 -11.00 16.99
C ILE A 158 -1.04 -11.68 17.68
N ILE A 159 0.08 -10.98 17.91
CA ILE A 159 1.25 -11.58 18.58
C ILE A 159 0.95 -11.92 20.06
N LYS A 160 0.29 -11.03 20.81
CA LYS A 160 0.13 -11.15 22.27
C LYS A 160 -0.95 -12.12 22.69
N TYR A 161 -2.08 -12.12 21.99
CA TYR A 161 -3.27 -12.82 22.44
C TYR A 161 -3.47 -14.17 21.74
N TYR A 162 -2.61 -14.49 20.78
CA TYR A 162 -2.72 -15.76 20.09
C TYR A 162 -2.20 -16.92 20.95
N PRO A 163 -2.98 -18.00 21.11
CA PRO A 163 -2.62 -19.13 21.97
C PRO A 163 -1.39 -19.87 21.42
N SER A 164 -0.56 -20.37 22.34
CA SER A 164 0.63 -21.15 22.02
C SER A 164 0.26 -22.48 21.33
N GLY A 165 0.37 -22.50 20.00
CA GLY A 165 0.11 -23.67 19.13
C GLY A 165 0.00 -23.34 17.64
N GLY A 166 0.57 -22.21 17.19
CA GLY A 166 0.28 -21.59 15.89
C GLY A 166 0.53 -22.47 14.68
N THR A 167 -0.48 -22.53 13.82
CA THR A 167 -0.44 -23.27 12.56
C THR A 167 0.32 -22.46 11.50
N ASN A 168 0.82 -23.12 10.46
CA ASN A 168 1.58 -22.46 9.38
C ASN A 168 0.72 -21.41 8.63
N GLU A 169 -0.60 -21.59 8.63
CA GLU A 169 -1.59 -20.73 8.01
C GLU A 169 -1.62 -19.34 8.66
N LEU A 170 -1.61 -19.28 9.99
CA LEU A 170 -1.64 -17.99 10.71
C LEU A 170 -0.30 -17.27 10.64
N ASN A 171 0.82 -18.01 10.62
CA ASN A 171 2.13 -17.44 10.31
C ASN A 171 2.15 -16.83 8.90
N GLY A 172 1.47 -17.47 7.93
CA GLY A 172 1.27 -16.93 6.59
C GLY A 172 0.45 -15.64 6.58
N VAL A 173 -0.61 -15.55 7.38
CA VAL A 173 -1.42 -14.32 7.53
C VAL A 173 -0.61 -13.20 8.14
N LEU A 174 0.12 -13.48 9.22
CA LEU A 174 1.02 -12.51 9.85
C LEU A 174 2.05 -12.02 8.85
N PHE A 175 2.73 -12.92 8.13
CA PHE A 175 3.68 -12.57 7.09
C PHE A 175 3.04 -11.66 6.04
N ASP A 176 1.84 -11.99 5.57
CA ASP A 176 1.14 -11.16 4.59
C ASP A 176 0.82 -9.76 5.13
N ILE A 177 0.37 -9.65 6.39
CA ILE A 177 0.14 -8.37 7.08
C ILE A 177 1.45 -7.58 7.22
N PHE A 178 2.57 -8.24 7.57
CA PHE A 178 3.87 -7.60 7.69
C PHE A 178 4.37 -7.05 6.36
N THR A 179 4.11 -7.75 5.25
CA THR A 179 4.49 -7.27 3.93
C THR A 179 3.62 -6.12 3.41
N CYS A 180 2.50 -5.79 4.04
CA CYS A 180 1.73 -4.58 3.70
C CYS A 180 2.42 -3.27 4.14
N GLU A 181 3.43 -3.33 5.02
CA GLU A 181 4.25 -2.16 5.38
C GLU A 181 5.37 -1.87 4.38
N GLN A 182 5.62 -2.76 3.41
CA GLN A 182 6.70 -2.64 2.44
C GLN A 182 6.23 -2.08 1.09
#